data_AF-A0A2U3K9N8-F1
#
_entry.id   AF-A0A2U3K9N8-F1
#
_cell.length_a   1.000
_cell.length_b   1.000
_cell.length_c   1.000
_cell.angle_alpha   90.00
_cell.angle_beta   90.00
_cell.angle_gamma   90.00
#
_symmetry.space_group_name_H-M   'P 1'
#
loop_
_entity.id
_entity.type
_entity.pdbx_description
1 polymer ?
#
loop_
_entity_poly.entity_id
_entity_poly.type
_entity_poly.pdbx_seq_one_letter_code
_entity_poly.pdbx_strand_id
1 'polypeptide(L)'
;MKIFRELRIRGPHEQLERLIDDITAAMGQAWKRDTGQEHDLRPQIARQEMFCFVCMASPQKRASELWLRLTYAQPNELYVSNIVPREVSSLSHDEYNSVLLEFYDRFVSQAAAARGLTVELGEAEVDLEHWLSPSAASQLRSFSGAANKSTGSSHPNDRERWHRFIVSAHNENAPLDASTLARWLHEDGGWSESLASDLAIEYEQGRELLDSSEKFAHAGDH
;
A
#
# COMPACT_ATOMS: atom_id res chain seq x y z
N MET A 1 -7.93 -7.30 -6.78
CA MET A 1 -7.91 -6.86 -5.37
C MET A 1 -7.65 -5.35 -5.25
N LYS A 2 -8.34 -4.65 -4.34
CA LYS A 2 -8.12 -3.20 -4.14
C LYS A 2 -6.79 -2.94 -3.42
N ILE A 3 -6.09 -1.85 -3.74
CA ILE A 3 -4.87 -1.39 -3.07
C ILE A 3 -4.95 0.10 -2.76
N PHE A 4 -4.10 0.58 -1.85
CA PHE A 4 -3.97 2.01 -1.61
C PHE A 4 -3.29 2.65 -2.81
N ARG A 5 -3.97 3.60 -3.44
CA ARG A 5 -3.39 4.38 -4.54
C ARG A 5 -2.22 5.20 -4.01
N GLU A 6 -1.19 5.29 -4.84
CA GLU A 6 -0.09 6.21 -4.61
C GLU A 6 -0.32 7.49 -5.42
N LEU A 7 0.12 8.64 -4.89
CA LEU A 7 0.18 9.89 -5.64
C LEU A 7 1.59 10.44 -5.52
N ARG A 8 2.27 10.61 -6.66
CA ARG A 8 3.61 11.17 -6.78
C ARG A 8 3.62 12.31 -7.77
N ILE A 9 4.34 13.37 -7.44
CA ILE A 9 4.46 14.59 -8.24
C ILE A 9 5.96 14.87 -8.37
N ARG A 10 6.44 14.97 -9.61
CA ARG A 10 7.86 15.15 -9.91
C ARG A 10 8.13 16.42 -10.68
N GLY A 11 9.24 17.07 -10.32
CA GLY A 11 9.74 18.26 -10.99
C GLY A 11 10.73 19.03 -10.13
N PRO A 12 11.16 20.23 -10.56
CA PRO A 12 12.10 21.05 -9.80
C PRO A 12 11.54 21.38 -8.41
N HIS A 13 12.38 21.25 -7.38
CA HIS A 13 12.03 21.51 -5.98
C HIS A 13 11.21 22.80 -5.77
N GLU A 14 11.68 23.93 -6.32
CA GLU A 14 10.99 25.22 -6.20
C GLU A 14 9.57 25.21 -6.79
N GLN A 15 9.31 24.42 -7.84
CA GLN A 15 7.97 24.28 -8.40
C GLN A 15 7.07 23.39 -7.55
N LEU A 16 7.64 22.42 -6.83
CA LEU A 16 6.91 21.59 -5.87
C LEU A 16 6.51 22.41 -4.64
N GLU A 17 7.39 23.28 -4.14
CA GLU A 17 7.06 24.21 -3.05
C GLU A 17 5.92 25.15 -3.48
N ARG A 18 6.03 25.77 -4.66
CA ARG A 18 4.97 26.65 -5.16
C ARG A 18 3.66 25.91 -5.47
N LEU A 19 3.71 24.62 -5.78
CA LEU A 19 2.51 23.80 -5.92
C LEU A 19 1.76 23.67 -4.61
N ILE A 20 2.47 23.54 -3.47
CA ILE A 20 1.83 23.50 -2.14
C ILE A 20 1.08 24.80 -1.86
N ASP A 21 1.65 25.95 -2.25
CA ASP A 21 1.00 27.24 -2.11
C ASP A 21 -0.28 27.33 -2.95
N ASP A 22 -0.24 26.90 -4.21
CA ASP A 22 -1.41 26.88 -5.09
C ASP A 22 -2.52 25.96 -4.55
N ILE A 23 -2.14 24.75 -4.11
CA ILE A 23 -3.06 23.79 -3.50
C ILE A 23 -3.71 24.43 -2.28
N THR A 24 -2.93 25.07 -1.41
CA THR A 24 -3.42 25.74 -0.19
C THR A 24 -4.37 26.89 -0.52
N ALA A 25 -4.04 27.71 -1.52
CA ALA A 25 -4.84 28.85 -1.95
C ALA A 25 -6.18 28.44 -2.60
N ALA A 26 -6.21 27.28 -3.26
CA ALA A 26 -7.42 26.74 -3.88
C ALA A 26 -8.40 26.09 -2.89
N MET A 27 -8.01 25.91 -1.62
CA MET A 27 -8.86 25.23 -0.64
C MET A 27 -10.05 26.08 -0.20
N GLY A 28 -11.22 25.44 -0.13
CA GLY A 28 -12.46 26.01 0.43
C GLY A 28 -12.88 25.29 1.71
N GLN A 29 -14.06 25.58 2.26
CA GLN A 29 -14.47 25.11 3.61
C GLN A 29 -14.36 23.59 3.88
N ALA A 30 -14.42 22.73 2.85
CA ALA A 30 -14.33 21.27 3.01
C ALA A 30 -12.91 20.74 3.20
N TRP A 31 -11.89 21.54 2.85
CA TRP A 31 -10.48 21.18 2.94
C TRP A 31 -9.68 22.32 3.56
N LYS A 32 -8.68 22.02 4.38
CA LYS A 32 -7.77 23.05 4.87
C LYS A 32 -6.38 22.49 5.07
N ARG A 33 -5.37 23.36 4.94
CA ARG A 33 -4.03 23.03 5.42
C ARG A 33 -3.96 23.22 6.94
N ASP A 34 -3.35 22.26 7.63
CA ASP A 34 -3.18 22.27 9.09
C ASP A 34 -1.71 22.46 9.46
N THR A 35 -1.27 23.71 9.41
CA THR A 35 0.12 24.09 9.73
C THR A 35 0.48 23.88 11.20
N GLY A 36 -0.51 23.73 12.09
CA GLY A 36 -0.28 23.39 13.49
C GLY A 36 0.24 21.96 13.62
N GLN A 37 -0.46 21.00 13.01
CA GLN A 37 -0.02 19.60 12.91
C GLN A 37 1.36 19.48 12.24
N GLU A 38 1.61 20.24 11.17
CA GLU A 38 2.94 20.28 10.53
C GLU A 38 4.04 20.74 11.50
N HIS A 39 3.76 21.78 12.29
CA HIS A 39 4.70 22.31 13.27
C HIS A 39 5.01 21.32 14.39
N ASP A 40 3.99 20.64 14.90
CA ASP A 40 4.11 19.68 16.01
C ASP A 40 4.92 18.45 15.61
N LEU A 41 4.83 18.01 14.34
CA LEU A 41 5.64 16.91 13.82
C LEU A 41 7.07 17.31 13.49
N ARG A 42 7.34 18.59 13.16
CA ARG A 42 8.63 19.08 12.68
C ARG A 42 9.86 18.62 13.49
N PRO A 43 9.83 18.57 14.84
CA PRO A 43 10.97 18.09 15.63
C PRO A 43 11.31 16.60 15.39
N GLN A 44 10.35 15.81 14.95
CA GLN A 44 10.47 14.36 14.76
C GLN A 44 10.93 13.99 13.34
N ILE A 45 10.81 14.90 12.38
CA ILE A 45 11.02 14.66 10.95
C ILE A 45 12.24 15.43 10.41
N ALA A 46 13.40 15.24 11.05
CA ALA A 46 14.64 15.88 10.62
C ALA A 46 14.92 15.63 9.12
N ARG A 47 15.20 16.71 8.37
CA ARG A 47 15.50 16.68 6.92
C ARG A 47 14.34 16.19 6.06
N GLN A 48 13.11 16.49 6.44
CA GLN A 48 11.92 16.28 5.63
C GLN A 48 10.97 17.46 5.80
N GLU A 49 10.19 17.73 4.76
CA GLU A 49 9.05 18.64 4.82
C GLU A 49 7.79 17.82 4.67
N MET A 50 6.85 18.05 5.57
CA MET A 50 5.54 17.42 5.55
C MET A 50 4.46 18.48 5.56
N PHE A 51 3.47 18.29 4.71
CA PHE A 51 2.33 19.17 4.53
C PHE A 51 1.05 18.42 4.88
N CYS A 52 0.25 18.97 5.79
CA CYS A 52 -0.96 18.33 6.30
C CYS A 52 -2.19 18.99 5.70
N PHE A 53 -2.99 18.21 5.00
CA PHE A 53 -4.25 18.65 4.42
C PHE A 53 -5.41 17.87 5.05
N VAL A 54 -6.26 18.60 5.74
CA VAL A 54 -7.40 18.05 6.46
C VAL A 54 -8.64 18.14 5.58
N CYS A 55 -9.21 16.99 5.31
CA CYS A 55 -10.55 16.87 4.75
C CYS A 55 -11.58 16.80 5.89
N MET A 56 -12.63 17.62 5.81
CA MET A 56 -13.74 17.57 6.75
C MET A 56 -14.67 16.39 6.45
N ALA A 57 -15.38 15.92 7.48
CA ALA A 57 -16.38 14.87 7.32
C ALA A 57 -17.55 15.34 6.44
N SER A 58 -18.10 14.42 5.67
CA SER A 58 -19.33 14.55 4.89
C SER A 58 -20.13 13.25 4.99
N PRO A 59 -21.40 13.20 4.57
CA PRO A 59 -22.18 11.96 4.64
C PRO A 59 -21.54 10.77 3.91
N GLN A 60 -20.68 11.02 2.92
CA GLN A 60 -20.02 9.99 2.11
C GLN A 60 -18.56 9.75 2.48
N LYS A 61 -17.97 10.53 3.40
CA LYS A 61 -16.52 10.52 3.65
C LYS A 61 -16.20 10.96 5.08
N ARG A 62 -15.33 10.21 5.74
CA ARG A 62 -14.84 10.53 7.09
C ARG A 62 -13.85 11.68 7.07
N ALA A 63 -13.77 12.42 8.17
CA ALA A 63 -12.70 13.40 8.34
C ALA A 63 -11.34 12.69 8.35
N SER A 64 -10.39 13.20 7.57
CA SER A 64 -9.08 12.56 7.36
C SER A 64 -7.99 13.58 7.13
N GLU A 65 -6.76 13.19 7.45
CA GLU A 65 -5.54 13.98 7.28
C GLU A 65 -4.69 13.34 6.19
N LEU A 66 -4.52 14.05 5.08
CA LEU A 66 -3.65 13.68 3.99
C LEU A 66 -2.30 14.34 4.18
N TRP A 67 -1.25 13.53 4.21
CA TRP A 67 0.11 13.98 4.42
C TRP A 67 0.90 13.91 3.12
N LEU A 68 1.32 15.06 2.62
CA LEU A 68 2.30 15.16 1.55
C LEU A 68 3.70 15.25 2.15
N ARG A 69 4.68 14.61 1.51
CA ARG A 69 6.05 14.53 1.98
C ARG A 69 7.03 14.86 0.87
N LEU A 70 8.01 15.68 1.22
CA LEU A 70 9.15 16.08 0.41
C LEU A 70 10.42 15.80 1.23
N THR A 71 11.40 15.13 0.65
CA THR A 71 12.60 14.71 1.41
C THR A 71 13.87 15.28 0.80
N TYR A 72 14.89 15.53 1.63
CA TYR A 72 16.18 16.00 1.13
C TYR A 72 16.90 14.97 0.25
N ALA A 73 16.60 13.67 0.42
CA ALA A 73 17.12 12.60 -0.41
C ALA A 73 16.46 12.56 -1.80
N GLN A 74 15.22 13.05 -1.91
CA GLN A 74 14.45 13.10 -3.15
C GLN A 74 13.80 14.50 -3.29
N PRO A 75 14.61 15.55 -3.50
CA PRO A 75 14.11 16.94 -3.45
C PRO A 75 13.21 17.30 -4.64
N ASN A 76 13.18 16.45 -5.67
CA ASN A 76 12.41 16.62 -6.89
C ASN A 76 11.16 15.71 -6.93
N GLU A 77 10.78 15.12 -5.80
CA GLU A 77 9.60 14.26 -5.68
C GLU A 77 8.80 14.60 -4.42
N LEU A 78 7.54 14.99 -4.64
CA LEU A 78 6.53 15.21 -3.63
C LEU A 78 5.51 14.08 -3.72
N TYR A 79 5.15 13.43 -2.61
CA TYR A 79 4.22 12.31 -2.66
C TYR A 79 3.34 12.23 -1.41
N VAL A 80 2.18 11.59 -1.55
CA VAL A 80 1.31 11.33 -0.41
C VAL A 80 1.89 10.19 0.41
N SER A 81 2.31 10.48 1.63
CA SER A 81 2.91 9.52 2.54
C SER A 81 1.90 8.69 3.29
N ASN A 82 0.76 9.29 3.66
CA ASN A 82 -0.34 8.59 4.32
C ASN A 82 -1.63 9.42 4.29
N ILE A 83 -2.77 8.76 4.49
CA ILE A 83 -4.06 9.37 4.76
C ILE A 83 -4.61 8.74 6.05
N VAL A 84 -4.71 9.53 7.11
CA VAL A 84 -5.06 9.05 8.45
C VAL A 84 -6.46 9.53 8.83
N PRO A 85 -7.38 8.63 9.24
CA PRO A 85 -8.69 9.03 9.73
C PRO A 85 -8.58 9.72 11.10
N ARG A 86 -9.46 10.68 11.38
CA ARG A 86 -9.48 11.38 12.68
C ARG A 86 -10.27 10.68 13.78
N GLU A 87 -11.22 9.83 13.41
CA GLU A 87 -12.22 9.27 14.35
C GLU A 87 -12.14 7.76 14.51
N VAL A 88 -11.46 7.06 13.60
CA VAL A 88 -11.36 5.59 13.58
C VAL A 88 -9.89 5.18 13.50
N SER A 89 -9.60 3.90 13.69
CA SER A 89 -8.22 3.39 13.66
C SER A 89 -7.65 3.28 12.26
N SER A 90 -8.47 3.06 11.24
CA SER A 90 -8.04 2.90 9.84
C SER A 90 -9.14 3.21 8.84
N LEU A 91 -8.75 3.56 7.62
CA LEU A 91 -9.64 3.68 6.47
C LEU A 91 -9.62 2.38 5.67
N SER A 92 -10.75 2.01 5.07
CA SER A 92 -10.78 1.02 4.00
C SER A 92 -10.04 1.53 2.75
N HIS A 93 -9.69 0.63 1.84
CA HIS A 93 -9.10 1.00 0.54
C HIS A 93 -9.98 1.98 -0.24
N ASP A 94 -11.31 1.79 -0.21
CA ASP A 94 -12.25 2.68 -0.89
C ASP A 94 -12.29 4.06 -0.27
N GLU A 95 -12.35 4.14 1.06
CA GLU A 95 -12.34 5.42 1.76
C GLU A 95 -11.02 6.15 1.51
N TYR A 96 -9.87 5.47 1.66
CA TYR A 96 -8.55 6.03 1.38
C TYR A 96 -8.45 6.54 -0.06
N ASN A 97 -8.79 5.70 -1.04
CA ASN A 97 -8.66 6.03 -2.45
C ASN A 97 -9.62 7.15 -2.87
N SER A 98 -10.80 7.24 -2.27
CA SER A 98 -11.73 8.34 -2.53
C SER A 98 -11.21 9.69 -2.03
N VAL A 99 -10.59 9.72 -0.83
CA VAL A 99 -9.95 10.92 -0.29
C VAL A 99 -8.80 11.36 -1.20
N LEU A 100 -7.94 10.43 -1.61
CA LEU A 100 -6.80 10.73 -2.49
C LEU A 100 -7.25 11.23 -3.87
N LEU A 101 -8.24 10.56 -4.48
CA LEU A 101 -8.75 10.91 -5.80
C LEU A 101 -9.39 12.29 -5.80
N GLU A 102 -10.18 12.62 -4.77
CA GLU A 102 -10.75 13.96 -4.63
C GLU A 102 -9.66 15.03 -4.48
N PHE A 103 -8.64 14.77 -3.66
CA PHE A 103 -7.52 15.70 -3.48
C PHE A 103 -6.78 15.93 -4.81
N TYR A 104 -6.52 14.85 -5.54
CA TYR A 104 -5.89 14.89 -6.86
C TYR A 104 -6.71 15.69 -7.88
N ASP A 105 -7.99 15.34 -8.05
CA ASP A 105 -8.87 15.93 -9.07
C ASP A 105 -9.10 17.42 -8.81
N ARG A 106 -9.29 17.80 -7.55
CA ARG A 106 -9.66 19.17 -7.18
C ARG A 106 -8.49 20.14 -7.08
N PHE A 107 -7.32 19.67 -6.63
CA PHE A 107 -6.23 20.57 -6.22
C PHE A 107 -4.92 20.29 -6.96
N VAL A 108 -4.60 19.04 -7.26
CA VAL A 108 -3.27 18.68 -7.80
C VAL A 108 -3.23 18.73 -9.33
N SER A 109 -4.19 18.09 -9.99
CA SER A 109 -4.12 17.81 -11.44
C SER A 109 -3.89 19.08 -12.28
N GLN A 110 -4.73 20.09 -12.11
CA GLN A 110 -4.66 21.34 -12.84
C GLN A 110 -3.47 22.22 -12.40
N ALA A 111 -3.19 22.31 -11.10
CA ALA A 111 -2.11 23.13 -10.59
C ALA A 111 -0.73 22.59 -11.00
N ALA A 112 -0.55 21.27 -10.97
CA ALA A 112 0.68 20.62 -11.42
C ALA A 112 0.90 20.79 -12.93
N ALA A 113 -0.16 20.60 -13.73
CA ALA A 113 -0.10 20.80 -15.18
C ALA A 113 0.30 22.24 -15.56
N ALA A 114 -0.26 23.24 -14.87
CA ALA A 114 0.09 24.65 -15.08
C ALA A 114 1.58 24.98 -14.80
N ARG A 115 2.25 24.16 -13.99
CA ARG A 115 3.66 24.29 -13.63
C ARG A 115 4.59 23.38 -14.43
N GLY A 116 4.07 22.57 -15.35
CA GLY A 116 4.85 21.58 -16.08
C GLY A 116 5.40 20.46 -15.20
N LEU A 117 4.73 20.17 -14.07
CA LEU A 117 5.07 19.06 -13.19
C LEU A 117 4.49 17.75 -13.74
N THR A 118 5.20 16.64 -13.51
CA THR A 118 4.70 15.31 -13.85
C THR A 118 3.93 14.76 -12.67
N VAL A 119 2.71 14.28 -12.89
CA VAL A 119 1.89 13.65 -11.83
C VAL A 119 1.64 12.20 -12.20
N GLU A 120 1.88 11.32 -11.24
CA GLU A 120 1.59 9.89 -11.32
C GLU A 120 0.59 9.53 -10.24
N LEU A 121 -0.59 9.08 -10.68
CA LEU A 121 -1.62 8.52 -9.82
C LEU A 121 -1.65 7.00 -10.05
N GLY A 122 -1.39 6.24 -8.98
CA GLY A 122 -1.36 4.79 -9.02
C GLY A 122 -2.74 4.16 -9.26
N GLU A 123 -2.70 2.87 -9.59
CA GLU A 123 -3.88 2.03 -9.77
C GLU A 123 -4.59 1.80 -8.42
N ALA A 124 -5.92 1.67 -8.44
CA ALA A 124 -6.71 1.34 -7.25
C ALA A 124 -6.90 -0.16 -7.07
N GLU A 125 -6.68 -0.94 -8.13
CA GLU A 125 -6.95 -2.37 -8.18
C GLU A 125 -5.87 -3.03 -8.99
N VAL A 126 -5.35 -4.15 -8.48
CA VAL A 126 -4.34 -4.95 -9.15
C VAL A 126 -4.67 -6.44 -9.01
N ASP A 127 -4.12 -7.23 -9.92
CA ASP A 127 -4.18 -8.69 -9.88
C ASP A 127 -3.00 -9.28 -9.09
N LEU A 128 -3.04 -10.59 -8.81
CA LEU A 128 -1.98 -11.31 -8.10
C LEU A 128 -0.61 -11.13 -8.76
N GLU A 129 -0.62 -11.00 -10.08
CA GLU A 129 0.55 -10.83 -10.93
C GLU A 129 1.29 -9.49 -10.67
N HIS A 130 0.70 -8.58 -9.89
CA HIS A 130 1.39 -7.43 -9.33
C HIS A 130 2.47 -7.83 -8.30
N TRP A 131 2.27 -8.93 -7.57
CA TRP A 131 3.19 -9.39 -6.53
C TRP A 131 3.87 -10.72 -6.84
N LEU A 132 3.33 -11.50 -7.77
CA LEU A 132 3.80 -12.84 -8.09
C LEU A 132 4.13 -12.96 -9.57
N SER A 133 5.04 -13.86 -9.92
CA SER A 133 5.14 -14.31 -11.30
C SER A 133 3.84 -15.00 -11.74
N PRO A 134 3.53 -15.05 -13.05
CA PRO A 134 2.37 -15.79 -13.55
C PRO A 134 2.35 -17.27 -13.11
N SER A 135 3.53 -17.88 -12.95
CA SER A 135 3.67 -19.25 -12.46
C SER A 135 3.25 -19.37 -10.99
N ALA A 136 3.79 -18.53 -10.11
CA ALA A 136 3.46 -18.56 -8.68
C ALA A 136 1.98 -18.18 -8.44
N ALA A 137 1.45 -17.18 -9.16
CA ALA A 137 0.03 -16.83 -9.12
C ALA A 137 -0.86 -18.00 -9.54
N SER A 138 -0.50 -18.72 -10.61
CA SER A 138 -1.23 -19.92 -11.03
C SER A 138 -1.21 -21.03 -9.98
N GLN A 139 -0.11 -21.19 -9.24
CA GLN A 139 -0.01 -22.18 -8.16
C GLN A 139 -0.93 -21.81 -6.99
N LEU A 140 -0.96 -20.53 -6.60
CA LEU A 140 -1.87 -20.03 -5.57
C LEU A 140 -3.34 -20.24 -5.96
N ARG A 141 -3.71 -19.85 -7.19
CA ARG A 141 -5.06 -20.08 -7.73
C ARG A 141 -5.42 -21.58 -7.77
N SER A 142 -4.47 -22.43 -8.15
CA SER A 142 -4.64 -23.89 -8.22
C SER A 142 -4.83 -24.53 -6.84
N PHE A 143 -4.10 -24.08 -5.82
CA PHE A 143 -4.33 -24.46 -4.43
C PHE A 143 -5.72 -24.00 -3.98
N SER A 144 -6.01 -22.69 -4.10
CA SER A 144 -7.25 -22.09 -3.61
C SER A 144 -8.51 -22.64 -4.27
N GLY A 145 -8.43 -23.01 -5.55
CA GLY A 145 -9.54 -23.57 -6.32
C GLY A 145 -9.80 -25.06 -6.07
N ALA A 146 -8.77 -25.82 -5.71
CA ALA A 146 -8.86 -27.28 -5.52
C ALA A 146 -9.03 -27.70 -4.05
N ALA A 147 -8.56 -26.87 -3.11
CA ALA A 147 -8.56 -27.20 -1.70
C ALA A 147 -9.97 -27.22 -1.11
N ASN A 148 -10.17 -28.12 -0.15
CA ASN A 148 -11.36 -28.04 0.69
C ASN A 148 -11.20 -26.88 1.69
N LYS A 149 -11.94 -25.80 1.47
CA LYS A 149 -11.86 -24.55 2.24
C LYS A 149 -12.32 -24.65 3.70
N SER A 150 -12.80 -25.82 4.15
CA SER A 150 -13.05 -26.08 5.58
C SER A 150 -11.88 -26.73 6.31
N THR A 151 -10.86 -27.21 5.58
CA THR A 151 -9.71 -27.94 6.16
C THR A 151 -8.36 -27.25 5.93
N GLY A 152 -8.31 -26.10 5.26
CA GLY A 152 -7.06 -25.39 5.02
C GLY A 152 -6.09 -26.19 4.14
N SER A 153 -4.82 -26.18 4.52
CA SER A 153 -3.74 -26.98 3.93
C SER A 153 -3.62 -28.40 4.53
N SER A 154 -4.54 -28.85 5.40
CA SER A 154 -4.38 -30.08 6.18
C SER A 154 -4.41 -31.38 5.35
N HIS A 155 -5.11 -31.39 4.22
CA HIS A 155 -5.18 -32.57 3.37
C HIS A 155 -3.85 -32.75 2.60
N PRO A 156 -3.27 -33.96 2.48
CA PRO A 156 -1.93 -34.15 1.92
C PRO A 156 -1.71 -33.51 0.54
N ASN A 157 -2.70 -33.61 -0.36
CA ASN A 157 -2.61 -33.01 -1.69
C ASN A 157 -2.69 -31.48 -1.66
N ASP A 158 -3.48 -30.92 -0.73
CA ASP A 158 -3.63 -29.47 -0.58
C ASP A 158 -2.36 -28.90 0.04
N ARG A 159 -1.78 -29.60 1.02
CA ARG A 159 -0.48 -29.29 1.60
C ARG A 159 0.62 -29.25 0.56
N GLU A 160 0.67 -30.22 -0.36
CA GLU A 160 1.69 -30.25 -1.41
C GLU A 160 1.54 -29.06 -2.36
N ARG A 161 0.31 -28.73 -2.79
CA ARG A 161 0.04 -27.56 -3.63
C ARG A 161 0.42 -26.27 -2.92
N TRP A 162 0.12 -26.18 -1.62
CA TRP A 162 0.44 -25.05 -0.78
C TRP A 162 1.95 -24.83 -0.64
N HIS A 163 2.69 -25.88 -0.26
CA HIS A 163 4.14 -25.83 -0.16
C HIS A 163 4.81 -25.46 -1.49
N ARG A 164 4.27 -25.97 -2.61
CA ARG A 164 4.79 -25.62 -3.94
C ARG A 164 4.68 -24.11 -4.21
N PHE A 165 3.53 -23.52 -3.89
CA PHE A 165 3.33 -22.08 -3.99
C PHE A 165 4.32 -21.31 -3.09
N ILE A 166 4.46 -21.69 -1.82
CA ILE A 166 5.39 -21.05 -0.87
C ILE A 166 6.82 -21.07 -1.41
N VAL A 167 7.30 -22.24 -1.86
CA VAL A 167 8.65 -22.40 -2.43
C VAL A 167 8.82 -21.53 -3.68
N SER A 168 7.81 -21.47 -4.56
CA SER A 168 7.88 -20.63 -5.76
C SER A 168 7.97 -19.15 -5.41
N ALA A 169 7.13 -18.67 -4.49
CA ALA A 169 7.12 -17.28 -4.03
C ALA A 169 8.44 -16.91 -3.31
N HIS A 170 9.01 -17.84 -2.54
CA HIS A 170 10.32 -17.68 -1.91
C HIS A 170 11.45 -17.54 -2.94
N ASN A 171 11.57 -18.51 -3.85
CA ASN A 171 12.65 -18.55 -4.83
C ASN A 171 12.68 -17.33 -5.76
N GLU A 172 11.52 -16.75 -6.07
CA GLU A 172 11.43 -15.53 -6.88
C GLU A 172 11.54 -14.23 -6.07
N ASN A 173 11.75 -14.32 -4.75
CA ASN A 173 11.75 -13.19 -3.82
C ASN A 173 10.49 -12.31 -3.97
N ALA A 174 9.33 -12.95 -4.07
CA ALA A 174 8.06 -12.27 -4.30
C ALA A 174 7.81 -11.18 -3.24
N PRO A 175 7.43 -9.95 -3.64
CA PRO A 175 7.03 -8.87 -2.73
C PRO A 175 5.65 -9.07 -2.09
N LEU A 176 5.02 -10.25 -2.26
CA LEU A 176 3.76 -10.59 -1.61
C LEU A 176 3.98 -10.82 -0.10
N ASP A 177 3.45 -9.92 0.73
CA ASP A 177 3.43 -10.09 2.18
C ASP A 177 2.24 -10.94 2.66
N ALA A 178 2.33 -11.43 3.91
CA ALA A 178 1.33 -12.30 4.51
C ALA A 178 -0.06 -11.62 4.65
N SER A 179 -0.12 -10.33 4.94
CA SER A 179 -1.38 -9.59 5.09
C SER A 179 -2.10 -9.44 3.74
N THR A 180 -1.34 -9.15 2.68
CA THR A 180 -1.82 -9.06 1.29
C THR A 180 -2.33 -10.43 0.83
N LEU A 181 -1.62 -11.51 1.15
CA LEU A 181 -2.05 -12.88 0.86
C LEU A 181 -3.32 -13.29 1.61
N ALA A 182 -3.40 -13.05 2.92
CA ALA A 182 -4.58 -13.34 3.73
C ALA A 182 -5.82 -12.66 3.14
N ARG A 183 -5.67 -11.39 2.77
CA ARG A 183 -6.75 -10.61 2.18
C ARG A 183 -7.17 -11.18 0.82
N TRP A 184 -6.23 -11.51 -0.05
CA TRP A 184 -6.55 -12.16 -1.32
C TRP A 184 -7.29 -13.48 -1.12
N LEU A 185 -6.83 -14.34 -0.21
CA LEU A 185 -7.49 -15.61 0.13
C LEU A 185 -8.93 -15.37 0.61
N HIS A 186 -9.15 -14.35 1.44
CA HIS A 186 -10.49 -14.04 1.93
C HIS A 186 -11.40 -13.44 0.83
N GLU A 187 -10.97 -12.34 0.21
CA GLU A 187 -11.78 -11.54 -0.72
C GLU A 187 -12.00 -12.25 -2.07
N ASP A 188 -10.93 -12.74 -2.69
CA ASP A 188 -10.94 -13.34 -4.03
C ASP A 188 -10.97 -14.88 -3.96
N GLY A 189 -10.25 -15.44 -3.00
CA GLY A 189 -10.16 -16.89 -2.80
C GLY A 189 -11.40 -17.50 -2.12
N GLY A 190 -12.24 -16.70 -1.48
CA GLY A 190 -13.46 -17.13 -0.78
C GLY A 190 -13.20 -18.01 0.46
N TRP A 191 -12.03 -17.86 1.09
CA TRP A 191 -11.70 -18.51 2.36
C TRP A 191 -12.35 -17.77 3.54
N SER A 192 -12.61 -18.46 4.65
CA SER A 192 -12.97 -17.75 5.89
C SER A 192 -11.78 -16.90 6.35
N GLU A 193 -12.08 -15.78 7.02
CA GLU A 193 -11.04 -14.87 7.54
C GLU A 193 -10.03 -15.61 8.42
N SER A 194 -10.51 -16.51 9.28
CA SER A 194 -9.65 -17.33 10.15
C SER A 194 -8.68 -18.21 9.37
N LEU A 195 -9.16 -18.95 8.37
CA LEU A 195 -8.33 -19.87 7.59
C LEU A 195 -7.41 -19.11 6.64
N ALA A 196 -7.85 -17.98 6.11
CA ALA A 196 -6.99 -17.09 5.34
C ALA A 196 -5.82 -16.56 6.18
N SER A 197 -6.08 -16.19 7.44
CA SER A 197 -5.05 -15.79 8.40
C SER A 197 -4.11 -16.95 8.74
N ASP A 198 -4.63 -18.15 9.00
CA ASP A 198 -3.81 -19.32 9.32
C ASP A 198 -2.86 -19.67 8.15
N LEU A 199 -3.39 -19.67 6.92
CA LEU A 199 -2.59 -19.89 5.72
C LEU A 199 -1.53 -18.79 5.54
N ALA A 200 -1.87 -17.53 5.78
CA ALA A 200 -0.90 -16.44 5.68
C ALA A 200 0.24 -16.57 6.70
N ILE A 201 -0.06 -17.04 7.91
CA ILE A 201 0.96 -17.35 8.93
C ILE A 201 1.84 -18.52 8.45
N GLU A 202 1.26 -19.59 7.91
CA GLU A 202 2.03 -20.69 7.32
C GLU A 202 2.95 -20.23 6.19
N TYR A 203 2.48 -19.30 5.35
CA TYR A 203 3.27 -18.70 4.28
C TYR A 203 4.48 -17.93 4.81
N GLU A 204 4.29 -17.06 5.80
CA GLU A 204 5.37 -16.29 6.42
C GLU A 204 6.41 -17.22 7.06
N GLN A 205 5.95 -18.17 7.88
CA GLN A 205 6.79 -19.17 8.53
C GLN A 205 7.56 -20.03 7.53
N GLY A 206 6.90 -20.45 6.44
CA GLY A 206 7.51 -21.24 5.38
C GLY A 206 8.65 -20.50 4.68
N ARG A 207 8.46 -19.21 4.39
CA ARG A 207 9.50 -18.36 3.78
C ARG A 207 10.66 -18.11 4.73
N GLU A 208 10.39 -17.82 6.01
CA GLU A 208 11.43 -17.65 7.03
C GLU A 208 12.29 -18.91 7.22
N LEU A 209 11.65 -20.08 7.19
CA LEU A 209 12.35 -21.36 7.29
C LEU A 209 13.26 -21.63 6.08
N LEU A 210 12.80 -21.34 4.87
CA LEU A 210 13.59 -21.50 3.64
C LEU A 210 14.80 -20.56 3.63
N ASP A 211 14.60 -19.29 3.96
CA ASP A 211 15.67 -18.30 4.10
C ASP A 211 16.73 -18.74 5.14
N SER A 212 16.27 -19.24 6.29
CA SER A 212 17.17 -19.78 7.32
C SER A 212 17.94 -21.01 6.84
N SER A 213 17.27 -21.93 6.12
CA SER A 213 17.88 -23.13 5.57
C SER A 213 19.01 -22.80 4.58
N GLU A 214 18.80 -21.83 3.70
CA GLU A 214 19.79 -21.37 2.73
C GLU A 214 20.99 -20.74 3.44
N LYS A 215 20.75 -19.90 4.46
CA LYS A 215 21.81 -19.30 5.29
C LYS A 215 22.68 -20.36 5.97
N PHE A 216 22.07 -21.39 6.56
CA PHE A 216 22.82 -22.46 7.23
C PHE A 216 23.57 -23.37 6.25
N ALA A 217 23.01 -23.62 5.06
CA ALA A 217 23.69 -24.37 4.02
C ALA A 217 24.98 -23.67 3.56
N HIS A 218 24.94 -22.35 3.40
CA HIS A 218 26.11 -21.56 3.01
C HIS A 218 27.14 -21.34 4.12
N ALA A 219 26.72 -21.37 5.40
CA ALA A 219 27.63 -21.23 6.54
C ALA A 219 28.48 -22.48 6.84
N GLY A 220 28.11 -23.65 6.28
CA GLY A 220 28.85 -24.91 6.44
C GLY A 220 30.02 -25.10 5.45
N ASP A 221 30.20 -24.18 4.50
CA ASP A 221 31.21 -24.25 3.42
C ASP A 221 32.46 -23.36 3.67
N HIS A 222 32.69 -22.94 4.92
CA HIS A 222 33.87 -22.17 5.36
C HIS A 222 34.58 -22.83 6.55
#